data_AF-A0A2N8LX42-F1
#
_entry.id   AF-A0A2N8LX42-F1
#
_cell.length_a   1.000
_cell.length_b   1.000
_cell.length_c   1.000
_cell.angle_alpha   90.00
_cell.angle_beta   90.00
_cell.angle_gamma   90.00
#
_symmetry.space_group_name_H-M   'P 1'
#
loop_
_entity.id
_entity.type
_entity.pdbx_description
1 polymer ?
#
loop_
_entity_poly.entity_id
_entity_poly.type
_entity_poly.pdbx_seq_one_letter_code
_entity_poly.pdbx_strand_id
1 'polypeptide(L)' 'MAKNTAPALETALDNLETLVERMESGDLTLEESLKAFEEGVRLSRECQQALQQAEQKVRILLEQSVEAEPAPFTGDSDEQ' A
#
# COMPACT_ATOMS: atom_id res chain seq x y z
N MET A 1 7.90 -9.81 -11.43
CA MET A 1 8.69 -9.00 -10.48
C MET A 1 7.75 -8.24 -9.55
N ALA A 2 7.39 -8.83 -8.41
CA ALA A 2 6.54 -8.16 -7.40
C ALA A 2 7.43 -7.22 -6.58
N LYS A 3 7.69 -6.02 -7.10
CA LYS A 3 8.63 -5.08 -6.51
C LYS A 3 7.94 -4.35 -5.34
N ASN A 4 8.08 -4.91 -4.14
CA ASN A 4 8.27 -4.15 -2.89
C ASN A 4 7.31 -2.96 -2.63
N THR A 5 5.99 -3.16 -2.73
CA THR A 5 4.99 -2.08 -2.58
C THR A 5 4.87 -1.56 -1.14
N ALA A 6 5.07 -2.42 -0.14
CA ALA A 6 4.95 -2.05 1.28
C ALA A 6 6.00 -1.02 1.75
N PRO A 7 7.32 -1.25 1.55
CA PRO A 7 8.32 -0.24 1.94
C PRO A 7 8.27 1.02 1.09
N ALA A 8 7.70 0.97 -0.13
CA ALA A 8 7.43 2.18 -0.92
C ALA A 8 6.30 3.04 -0.31
N LEU A 9 5.24 2.40 0.21
CA LEU A 9 4.16 3.10 0.93
C LEU A 9 4.65 3.70 2.24
N GLU A 10 5.37 2.93 3.06
CA GLU A 10 5.91 3.42 4.34
C GLU A 10 6.82 4.62 4.13
N THR A 11 7.70 4.56 3.13
CA THR A 11 8.59 5.69 2.78
C THR A 11 7.78 6.92 2.30
N ALA A 12 6.75 6.72 1.48
CA ALA A 12 5.91 7.82 1.00
C ALA A 12 5.11 8.48 2.12
N LEU A 13 4.63 7.71 3.09
CA LEU A 13 3.95 8.20 4.29
C LEU A 13 4.90 9.01 5.18
N ASP A 14 6.09 8.50 5.46
CA ASP A 14 7.10 9.18 6.30
C ASP A 14 7.53 10.53 5.70
N ASN A 15 7.72 10.55 4.37
CA ASN A 15 7.98 11.79 3.63
C ASN A 15 6.81 12.78 3.71
N LEU A 16 5.57 12.28 3.64
CA LEU A 16 4.38 13.12 3.73
C LEU A 16 4.20 13.71 5.14
N GLU A 17 4.43 12.93 6.18
CA GLU A 17 4.41 13.39 7.57
C GLU A 17 5.45 14.48 7.80
N THR A 18 6.70 14.24 7.40
CA THR A 18 7.78 15.23 7.49
C THR A 18 7.44 16.53 6.74
N LEU A 19 6.80 16.41 5.57
CA LEU A 19 6.39 17.55 4.78
C LEU A 19 5.29 18.37 5.46
N VAL A 20 4.29 17.69 6.05
CA VAL A 20 3.21 18.33 6.81
C VAL A 20 3.78 19.05 8.03
N GLU A 21 4.65 18.42 8.81
CA GLU A 21 5.33 19.06 9.95
C GLU A 21 6.06 20.34 9.52
N ARG A 22 6.75 20.29 8.37
CA ARG A 22 7.42 21.47 7.83
C ARG A 22 6.42 22.56 7.42
N MET A 23 5.28 22.20 6.84
CA MET A 23 4.23 23.16 6.48
C MET A 23 3.58 23.79 7.72
N GLU A 24 3.42 23.03 8.80
CA GLU A 24 2.85 23.50 10.07
C GLU A 24 3.81 24.38 10.88
N SER A 25 5.12 24.27 10.66
CA SER A 25 6.13 25.11 11.32
C SER A 25 5.95 26.62 11.06
N GLY A 26 5.36 26.98 9.92
CA GLY A 26 5.14 28.38 9.53
C GLY A 26 6.38 29.11 8.99
N ASP A 27 7.52 28.43 8.86
CA ASP A 27 8.79 29.01 8.41
C ASP A 27 8.91 29.10 6.87
N LEU A 28 7.92 28.62 6.12
CA LEU A 28 7.94 28.58 4.66
C LEU A 28 7.49 29.90 4.03
N THR A 29 8.22 30.35 3.02
CA THR A 29 7.73 31.39 2.11
C THR A 29 6.54 30.89 1.29
N LEU A 30 5.82 31.80 0.64
CA LEU A 30 4.70 31.43 -0.23
C LEU A 30 5.12 30.46 -1.34
N GLU A 31 6.26 30.69 -1.98
CA GLU A 31 6.75 29.83 -3.06
C GLU A 31 7.11 28.44 -2.53
N GLU A 32 7.75 28.35 -1.37
CA GLU A 32 8.08 27.08 -0.74
C GLU A 32 6.83 26.33 -0.26
N SER A 33 5.81 27.06 0.21
CA SER A 33 4.52 26.50 0.60
C SER A 33 3.79 25.89 -0.60
N LEU A 34 3.83 26.54 -1.76
CA LEU A 34 3.26 26.00 -2.99
C LEU A 34 3.99 24.72 -3.45
N LYS A 35 5.32 24.73 -3.42
CA LYS A 35 6.13 23.53 -3.74
C LYS A 35 5.86 22.39 -2.77
N ALA A 36 5.77 22.69 -1.47
CA ALA A 36 5.44 21.71 -0.45
C ALA A 36 4.03 21.13 -0.67
N PHE A 37 3.06 21.96 -1.04
CA PHE A 37 1.71 21.49 -1.36
C PHE A 37 1.68 20.56 -2.58
N GLU A 38 2.36 20.93 -3.67
CA GLU A 38 2.47 20.08 -4.87
C GLU A 38 3.10 18.72 -4.56
N GLU A 39 4.17 18.72 -3.79
CA GLU A 39 4.84 17.51 -3.32
C GLU A 39 3.90 16.65 -2.45
N GLY A 40 3.17 17.26 -1.52
CA GLY A 40 2.21 16.56 -0.66
C GLY A 40 1.08 15.91 -1.46
N VAL A 41 0.57 16.59 -2.49
CA VAL A 41 -0.43 16.02 -3.41
C VAL A 41 0.14 14.82 -4.17
N ARG A 42 1.41 14.87 -4.59
CA ARG A 42 2.06 13.74 -5.26
C ARG A 42 2.20 12.54 -4.32
N LEU A 43 2.77 12.73 -3.14
CA LEU A 43 2.97 11.67 -2.14
C LEU A 43 1.64 11.04 -1.71
N SER A 44 0.60 11.85 -1.52
CA SER A 44 -0.76 11.37 -1.22
C SER A 44 -1.31 10.45 -2.32
N ARG A 45 -1.12 10.79 -3.59
CA ARG A 45 -1.53 9.94 -4.73
C ARG A 45 -0.75 8.64 -4.78
N GLU A 46 0.55 8.67 -4.51
CA GLU A 46 1.38 7.46 -4.45
C GLU A 46 0.90 6.51 -3.35
N CYS A 47 0.57 7.04 -2.18
CA CYS A 47 0.01 6.25 -1.07
C CYS A 47 -1.33 5.60 -1.46
N GLN A 48 -2.24 6.38 -2.05
CA GLN A 48 -3.53 5.86 -2.54
C GLN A 48 -3.35 4.75 -3.57
N GLN A 49 -2.41 4.91 -4.51
CA GLN A 49 -2.15 3.90 -5.53
C GLN A 49 -1.57 2.61 -4.94
N ALA A 50 -0.67 2.72 -3.97
CA ALA A 50 -0.14 1.56 -3.26
C ALA A 50 -1.24 0.81 -2.49
N LEU A 51 -2.13 1.53 -1.81
CA LEU A 51 -3.28 0.94 -1.11
C LEU A 51 -4.24 0.23 -2.08
N GLN A 52 -4.55 0.83 -3.24
CA GLN A 52 -5.39 0.20 -4.26
C GLN A 52 -4.77 -1.11 -4.79
N GLN A 53 -3.46 -1.13 -5.02
CA GLN A 53 -2.76 -2.35 -5.43
C GLN A 53 -2.81 -3.43 -4.36
N ALA A 54 -2.66 -3.05 -3.09
CA ALA A 54 -2.77 -3.97 -1.97
C ALA A 54 -4.19 -4.56 -1.86
N GLU A 55 -5.22 -3.72 -1.94
CA GLU A 55 -6.62 -4.16 -1.93
C GLU A 55 -6.92 -5.13 -3.08
N GLN A 56 -6.50 -4.79 -4.29
CA GLN A 56 -6.68 -5.64 -5.47
C GLN A 56 -6.02 -7.01 -5.27
N LYS A 57 -4.81 -7.04 -4.72
CA LYS A 57 -4.10 -8.30 -4.44
C LYS A 57 -4.83 -9.15 -3.39
N VAL A 58 -5.35 -8.53 -2.34
CA VAL A 58 -6.16 -9.22 -1.32
C VAL A 58 -7.42 -9.81 -1.95
N ARG A 59 -8.12 -9.05 -2.79
CA ARG A 59 -9.32 -9.51 -3.49
C ARG A 59 -9.05 -10.74 -4.35
N ILE A 60 -7.99 -10.72 -5.17
CA ILE A 60 -7.60 -11.86 -6.00
C ILE A 60 -7.30 -13.09 -5.15
N LEU A 61 -6.59 -12.93 -4.03
CA LEU A 61 -6.27 -14.06 -3.14
C LEU A 61 -7.52 -14.66 -2.48
N LEU A 62 -8.52 -13.84 -2.14
CA LEU A 62 -9.80 -14.30 -1.61
C LEU A 62 -10.67 -14.98 -2.68
N GLU A 63 -10.65 -14.50 -3.92
CA GLU A 63 -11.36 -15.15 -5.03
C GLU A 63 -10.72 -16.51 -5.36
N GLN A 64 -9.39 -16.59 -5.39
CA GLN A 64 -8.65 -17.84 -5.62
C GLN A 64 -8.83 -18.87 -4.49
N SER A 65 -9.02 -18.43 -3.25
CA SER A 65 -9.26 -19.35 -2.13
C SER A 65 -10.66 -19.96 -2.14
N VAL A 66 -11.64 -19.27 -2.76
CA VAL A 66 -13.02 -19.76 -2.91
C VAL A 66 -13.16 -20.74 -4.09
N GLU A 67 -12.30 -20.60 -5.11
CA GLU A 67 -12.30 -21.48 -6.30
C GLU A 67 -11.43 -22.74 -6.11
N ALA A 68 -10.77 -22.88 -4.96
CA ALA A 68 -10.13 -24.12 -4.55
C ALA A 68 -11.22 -25.16 -4.22
N GLU A 69 -11.58 -25.98 -5.22
CA GLU A 69 -12.43 -27.15 -5.06
C GLU A 69 -12.00 -27.94 -3.80
N PRO A 70 -12.94 -28.27 -2.89
CA PRO A 70 -12.63 -29.13 -1.76
C PRO A 70 -12.22 -30.49 -2.31
N ALA A 71 -10.91 -30.71 -2.44
CA ALA A 71 -10.39 -32.02 -2.76
C ALA A 71 -10.83 -32.96 -1.62
N PRO A 72 -11.47 -34.10 -1.94
CA PRO A 72 -11.82 -35.07 -0.91
C PRO A 72 -10.53 -35.41 -0.16
N PHE A 73 -10.58 -35.27 1.17
CA PHE A 73 -9.51 -35.76 2.02
C PHE A 73 -9.52 -37.28 1.90
N THR A 74 -8.71 -37.80 0.97
CA THR A 74 -8.32 -39.21 0.97
C THR A 74 -7.37 -39.37 2.13
N GLY A 75 -7.91 -39.45 3.34
CA GLY A 75 -7.14 -39.92 4.48
C GLY A 75 -6.55 -41.26 4.07
N ASP A 76 -5.23 -41.36 4.11
CA ASP A 76 -4.51 -42.62 3.91
C ASP A 76 -5.22 -43.66 4.78
N SER A 77 -6.05 -44.48 4.14
CA SER A 77 -6.55 -45.71 4.70
C SER A 77 -5.47 -46.75 4.42
N ASP A 78 -4.27 -46.48 4.95
CA ASP A 78 -3.26 -47.48 5.27
C ASP A 78 -3.72 -48.15 6.57
N GLU A 79 -4.81 -48.92 6.50
CA GLU A 79 -5.11 -49.94 7.49
C GLU A 79 -5.34 -51.26 6.73
N GLN A 80 -4.25 -52.05 6.75
CA GLN A 80 -4.03 -53.44 6.34
C GLN A 80 -5.25 -54.36 6.29
#